data_AF-A0A319FB23-F1
#
_entry.id   AF-A0A319FB23-F1
#
_cell.length_a   1.000
_cell.length_b   1.000
_cell.length_c   1.000
_cell.angle_alpha   90.00
_cell.angle_beta   90.00
_cell.angle_gamma   90.00
#
_symmetry.space_group_name_H-M   'P 1'
#
loop_
_entity.id
_entity.type
_entity.pdbx_description
1 polymer ?
#
loop_
_entity_poly.entity_id
_entity_poly.type
_entity_poly.pdbx_seq_one_letter_code
_entity_poly.pdbx_strand_id
1 'polypeptide(L)'
;MAPGIVESLLPTVGSETVPAKASSHSLFHHTLITTDPDAFKFHASASLQLRFGPTTTALSDDRLLVSPYNDPAHLLDLRRLDHPNQLLAKALTVLQPIRSDYATAPYTESFNWTAVFDFLRILSQAEGYQWTQQDFYVVVFRSALQADADPDRLHALDAHSHQEATASGGLLKYWFGTKDEERRNLATCEYSDARAILLYVC
;
A
#
# COMPACT_ATOMS: atom_id res chain seq x y z
N MET A 1 47.23 55.84 21.24
CA MET A 1 46.39 54.68 21.60
C MET A 1 45.33 54.56 20.52
N ALA A 2 45.38 53.47 19.76
CA ALA A 2 44.54 53.20 18.59
C ALA A 2 43.15 52.61 19.02
N PRO A 3 42.34 52.03 18.11
CA PRO A 3 41.11 52.58 17.56
C PRO A 3 39.87 51.73 17.94
N GLY A 4 38.69 52.03 17.40
CA GLY A 4 37.55 51.10 17.50
C GLY A 4 36.24 51.63 16.92
N ILE A 5 36.02 51.32 15.64
CA ILE A 5 34.73 51.44 14.93
C ILE A 5 33.73 50.47 15.59
N VAL A 6 32.52 50.93 15.90
CA VAL A 6 31.39 50.05 16.25
C VAL A 6 30.28 50.27 15.23
N GLU A 7 30.08 49.23 14.43
CA GLU A 7 29.06 49.10 13.41
C GLU A 7 27.75 48.64 14.07
N SER A 8 26.69 49.44 13.95
CA SER A 8 25.38 49.14 14.51
C SER A 8 24.54 48.45 13.45
N LEU A 9 24.35 47.14 13.59
CA LEU A 9 23.41 46.34 12.82
C LEU A 9 22.49 45.58 13.78
N LEU A 10 21.26 45.36 13.30
CA LEU A 10 20.16 44.50 13.78
C LEU A 10 18.98 45.26 14.43
N PRO A 11 17.72 44.87 14.10
CA PRO A 11 17.24 43.49 14.19
C PRO A 11 16.87 42.84 12.85
N THR A 12 17.50 41.69 12.58
CA THR A 12 16.97 40.68 11.65
C THR A 12 15.75 40.07 12.30
N VAL A 13 14.63 40.12 11.58
CA VAL A 13 13.39 39.43 11.90
C VAL A 13 13.70 37.95 12.11
N GLY A 14 13.46 37.46 13.33
CA GLY A 14 13.50 36.04 13.64
C GLY A 14 12.46 35.33 12.78
N SER A 15 12.94 34.55 11.81
CA SER A 15 12.12 33.57 11.12
C SER A 15 11.88 32.46 12.13
N GLU A 16 10.78 32.58 12.89
CA GLU A 16 10.20 31.44 13.59
C GLU A 16 9.79 30.43 12.53
N THR A 17 10.65 29.44 12.30
CA THR A 17 10.32 28.23 11.59
C THR A 17 9.27 27.48 12.40
N VAL A 18 8.01 27.74 12.06
CA VAL A 18 6.89 26.89 12.46
C VAL A 18 7.25 25.47 12.00
N PRO A 19 7.27 24.46 12.89
CA PRO A 19 7.47 23.10 12.44
C PRO A 19 6.31 22.76 11.52
N ALA A 20 6.62 22.50 10.25
CA ALA A 20 5.67 21.96 9.28
C ALA A 20 5.12 20.67 9.90
N LYS A 21 3.88 20.73 10.42
CA LYS A 21 3.14 19.56 10.85
C LYS A 21 3.13 18.60 9.67
N ALA A 22 3.86 17.49 9.81
CA ALA A 22 3.83 16.38 8.87
C ALA A 22 2.36 16.08 8.56
N SER A 23 1.96 16.25 7.32
CA SER A 23 0.60 15.95 6.89
C SER A 23 0.45 14.43 6.93
N SER A 24 0.09 13.89 8.11
CA SER A 24 -0.29 12.50 8.22
C SER A 24 -1.53 12.33 7.35
N HIS A 25 -1.37 11.72 6.18
CA HIS A 25 -2.51 11.36 5.33
C HIS A 25 -3.43 10.45 6.14
N SER A 26 -4.52 11.00 6.67
CA SER A 26 -5.55 10.23 7.38
C SER A 26 -6.27 9.33 6.39
N LEU A 27 -6.58 8.09 6.75
CA LEU A 27 -7.41 7.24 5.90
C LEU A 27 -8.89 7.51 6.19
N PHE A 28 -9.75 7.39 5.18
CA PHE A 28 -11.17 7.14 5.44
C PHE A 28 -11.34 5.77 6.10
N HIS A 29 -12.32 5.62 6.96
CA HIS A 29 -12.66 4.32 7.51
C HIS A 29 -13.10 3.39 6.38
N HIS A 30 -12.64 2.13 6.40
CA HIS A 30 -12.83 1.17 5.32
C HIS A 30 -14.30 0.92 4.93
N THR A 31 -15.23 1.10 5.88
CA THR A 31 -16.69 1.01 5.64
C THR A 31 -17.27 2.12 4.78
N LEU A 32 -16.51 3.20 4.53
CA LEU A 32 -16.90 4.27 3.61
C LEU A 32 -16.49 3.94 2.16
N ILE A 33 -15.75 2.85 1.96
CA ILE A 33 -15.32 2.34 0.66
C ILE A 33 -16.26 1.21 0.24
N THR A 34 -16.21 0.82 -1.03
CA THR A 34 -16.96 -0.31 -1.56
C THR A 34 -16.62 -1.63 -0.85
N THR A 35 -17.55 -2.58 -0.85
CA THR A 35 -17.30 -3.97 -0.43
C THR A 35 -17.18 -4.92 -1.62
N ASP A 36 -17.24 -4.41 -2.85
CA ASP A 36 -17.09 -5.18 -4.08
C ASP A 36 -15.63 -5.62 -4.28
N PRO A 37 -15.33 -6.94 -4.24
CA PRO A 37 -13.98 -7.45 -4.47
C PRO A 37 -13.42 -7.06 -5.83
N ASP A 38 -14.25 -7.01 -6.89
CA ASP A 38 -13.77 -6.73 -8.24
C ASP A 38 -13.35 -5.27 -8.40
N ALA A 39 -14.00 -4.36 -7.69
CA ALA A 39 -13.58 -2.97 -7.59
C ALA A 39 -12.18 -2.81 -6.96
N PHE A 40 -11.81 -3.68 -6.02
CA PHE A 40 -10.46 -3.72 -5.46
C PHE A 40 -9.44 -4.38 -6.39
N LYS A 41 -9.85 -5.41 -7.14
CA LYS A 41 -8.96 -6.15 -8.05
C LYS A 41 -8.62 -5.35 -9.30
N PHE A 42 -9.60 -4.67 -9.89
CA PHE A 42 -9.51 -4.15 -11.27
C PHE A 42 -9.71 -2.65 -11.41
N HIS A 43 -10.11 -1.97 -10.33
CA HIS A 43 -10.41 -0.53 -10.36
C HIS A 43 -9.68 0.27 -9.28
N ALA A 44 -8.67 -0.31 -8.63
CA ALA A 44 -7.84 0.37 -7.63
C ALA A 44 -8.66 1.05 -6.50
N SER A 45 -9.84 0.51 -6.17
CA SER A 45 -10.78 1.20 -5.26
C SER A 45 -10.27 1.33 -3.83
N ALA A 46 -9.23 0.57 -3.45
CA ALA A 46 -8.54 0.74 -2.16
C ALA A 46 -7.92 2.13 -2.02
N SER A 47 -7.50 2.75 -3.13
CA SER A 47 -6.90 4.09 -3.14
C SER A 47 -7.89 5.20 -2.75
N LEU A 48 -9.20 4.95 -2.87
CA LEU A 48 -10.25 5.86 -2.41
C LEU A 48 -10.23 6.04 -0.89
N GLN A 49 -9.55 5.16 -0.15
CA GLN A 49 -9.34 5.32 1.27
C GLN A 49 -8.37 6.47 1.61
N LEU A 50 -7.48 6.83 0.68
CA LEU A 50 -6.46 7.86 0.90
C LEU A 50 -7.07 9.25 0.84
N ARG A 51 -6.79 10.08 1.86
CA ARG A 51 -7.25 11.47 1.91
C ARG A 51 -6.15 12.43 1.49
N PHE A 52 -6.54 13.37 0.63
CA PHE A 52 -5.71 14.50 0.21
C PHE A 52 -6.45 15.79 0.57
N GLY A 53 -5.76 16.72 1.24
CA GLY A 53 -6.32 18.02 1.61
C GLY A 53 -6.76 18.15 3.08
N PRO A 54 -7.53 19.20 3.42
CA PRO A 54 -7.80 19.58 4.80
C PRO A 54 -8.65 18.53 5.55
N THR A 55 -8.48 18.50 6.87
CA THR A 55 -9.16 17.57 7.77
C THR A 55 -10.68 17.74 7.71
N THR A 56 -11.35 16.79 7.07
CA THR A 56 -12.81 16.60 7.13
C THR A 56 -13.20 15.81 8.38
N THR A 57 -14.44 16.01 8.86
CA THR A 57 -15.03 15.29 10.00
C THR A 57 -15.46 13.85 9.68
N ALA A 58 -15.07 13.33 8.51
CA ALA A 58 -15.41 11.96 8.10
C ALA A 58 -14.73 10.93 9.00
N LEU A 59 -15.40 9.78 9.17
CA LEU A 59 -14.88 8.64 9.94
C LEU A 59 -13.51 8.22 9.36
N SER A 60 -12.52 8.10 10.23
CA SER A 60 -11.12 7.79 9.86
C SER A 60 -10.60 6.56 10.60
N ASP A 61 -9.56 5.95 10.04
CA ASP A 61 -8.85 4.80 10.62
C ASP A 61 -7.35 4.90 10.28
N ASP A 62 -6.52 4.10 10.94
CA ASP A 62 -5.10 3.89 10.62
C ASP A 62 -4.87 2.59 9.83
N ARG A 63 -5.95 1.81 9.63
CA ARG A 63 -5.91 0.51 8.96
C ARG A 63 -6.25 0.63 7.48
N LEU A 64 -5.33 0.18 6.63
CA LEU A 64 -5.38 0.30 5.16
C LEU A 64 -6.00 -0.94 4.50
N LEU A 65 -6.82 -0.72 3.48
CA LEU A 65 -7.29 -1.75 2.55
C LEU A 65 -6.14 -2.18 1.63
N VAL A 66 -5.64 -3.39 1.84
CA VAL A 66 -4.49 -3.94 1.11
C VAL A 66 -4.82 -5.21 0.35
N SER A 67 -6.08 -5.62 0.29
CA SER A 67 -6.53 -6.80 -0.44
C SER A 67 -7.96 -6.65 -0.94
N PRO A 68 -8.47 -7.59 -1.76
CA PRO A 68 -9.89 -7.65 -2.10
C PRO A 68 -10.84 -7.95 -0.92
N TYR A 69 -10.32 -8.19 0.29
CA TYR A 69 -11.10 -8.44 1.50
C TYR A 69 -11.32 -7.15 2.29
N ASN A 70 -12.58 -6.72 2.43
CA ASN A 70 -12.96 -5.53 3.21
C ASN A 70 -13.56 -5.90 4.58
N ASP A 71 -12.80 -6.69 5.34
CA ASP A 71 -13.13 -7.09 6.71
C ASP A 71 -12.01 -6.66 7.67
N PRO A 72 -12.32 -6.29 8.93
CA PRO A 72 -11.33 -5.77 9.87
C PRO A 72 -10.08 -6.64 10.08
N ALA A 73 -10.21 -7.96 9.95
CA ALA A 73 -9.11 -8.92 10.10
C ALA A 73 -8.11 -8.91 8.92
N HIS A 74 -8.46 -8.27 7.81
CA HIS A 74 -7.65 -8.19 6.59
C HIS A 74 -7.03 -6.80 6.38
N LEU A 75 -7.28 -5.84 7.27
CA LEU A 75 -6.77 -4.49 7.13
C LEU A 75 -5.36 -4.37 7.70
N LEU A 76 -4.48 -3.69 6.97
CA LEU A 76 -3.09 -3.46 7.40
C LEU A 76 -3.00 -2.27 8.35
N ASP A 77 -2.62 -2.50 9.60
CA ASP A 77 -2.36 -1.41 10.55
C ASP A 77 -1.05 -0.69 10.22
N LEU A 78 -1.15 0.53 9.64
CA LEU A 78 0.00 1.31 9.20
C LEU A 78 0.93 1.70 10.35
N ARG A 79 0.45 1.75 11.59
CA ARG A 79 1.26 2.10 12.77
C ARG A 79 2.30 1.03 13.10
N ARG A 80 2.15 -0.19 12.55
CA ARG A 80 3.09 -1.31 12.72
C ARG A 80 4.23 -1.28 11.71
N LEU A 81 4.19 -0.36 10.75
CA LEU A 81 5.19 -0.25 9.68
C LEU A 81 6.08 0.98 9.90
N ASP A 82 7.32 0.88 9.43
CA ASP A 82 8.15 2.08 9.29
C ASP A 82 7.65 2.96 8.13
N HIS A 83 8.15 4.19 8.09
CA HIS A 83 7.68 5.20 7.14
C HIS A 83 7.78 4.79 5.65
N PRO A 84 8.90 4.23 5.13
CA PRO A 84 8.95 3.81 3.72
C PRO A 84 7.92 2.70 3.40
N ASN A 85 7.71 1.76 4.32
CA ASN A 85 6.71 0.70 4.13
C ASN A 85 5.27 1.23 4.18
N GLN A 86 4.99 2.23 5.03
CA GLN A 86 3.69 2.93 5.00
C GLN A 86 3.43 3.60 3.65
N LEU A 87 4.42 4.31 3.11
CA LEU A 87 4.31 4.98 1.81
C LEU A 87 4.12 3.98 0.67
N LEU A 88 4.88 2.88 0.67
CA LEU A 88 4.76 1.82 -0.33
C LEU A 88 3.41 1.12 -0.25
N ALA A 89 2.93 0.76 0.95
CA ALA A 89 1.61 0.15 1.13
C ALA A 89 0.48 1.07 0.62
N LYS A 90 0.54 2.38 0.92
CA LYS A 90 -0.39 3.38 0.36
C LYS A 90 -0.29 3.43 -1.17
N ALA A 91 0.91 3.41 -1.74
CA ALA A 91 1.09 3.42 -3.19
C ALA A 91 0.52 2.16 -3.86
N LEU A 92 0.67 0.98 -3.25
CA LEU A 92 0.16 -0.30 -3.74
C LEU A 92 -1.39 -0.36 -3.75
N THR A 93 -2.09 0.60 -3.14
CA THR A 93 -3.56 0.70 -3.27
C THR A 93 -4.02 0.97 -4.70
N VAL A 94 -3.16 1.52 -5.57
CA VAL A 94 -3.45 1.72 -6.99
C VAL A 94 -3.01 0.56 -7.89
N LEU A 95 -2.42 -0.50 -7.32
CA LEU A 95 -1.98 -1.67 -8.08
C LEU A 95 -3.18 -2.37 -8.73
N GLN A 96 -3.12 -2.55 -10.05
CA GLN A 96 -4.11 -3.26 -10.85
C GLN A 96 -3.47 -3.88 -12.10
N PRO A 97 -4.03 -4.97 -12.64
CA PRO A 97 -3.52 -5.55 -13.87
C PRO A 97 -3.77 -4.60 -15.05
N ILE A 98 -2.85 -4.59 -16.03
CA ILE A 98 -2.94 -3.74 -17.24
C ILE A 98 -3.20 -4.52 -18.53
N ARG A 99 -3.38 -5.84 -18.41
CA ARG A 99 -3.56 -6.78 -19.51
C ARG A 99 -4.41 -7.96 -19.07
N SER A 100 -5.18 -8.56 -19.96
CA SER A 100 -6.09 -9.66 -19.61
C SER A 100 -5.41 -11.00 -19.35
N ASP A 101 -4.21 -11.20 -19.89
CA ASP A 101 -3.37 -12.41 -19.76
C ASP A 101 -2.39 -12.36 -18.58
N TYR A 102 -2.65 -11.53 -17.56
CA TYR A 102 -1.79 -11.39 -16.36
C TYR A 102 -1.47 -12.73 -15.68
N ALA A 103 -2.38 -13.70 -15.79
CA ALA A 103 -2.24 -15.03 -15.18
C ALA A 103 -1.03 -15.80 -15.71
N THR A 104 -0.54 -15.50 -16.92
CA THR A 104 0.60 -16.16 -17.56
C THR A 104 1.70 -15.22 -18.06
N ALA A 105 1.39 -13.94 -18.27
CA ALA A 105 2.36 -12.95 -18.73
C ALA A 105 3.46 -12.67 -17.68
N PRO A 106 4.64 -12.15 -18.09
CA PRO A 106 5.69 -11.73 -17.14
C PRO A 106 5.15 -10.78 -16.06
N TYR A 107 5.49 -11.03 -14.80
CA TYR A 107 4.87 -10.35 -13.66
C TYR A 107 5.07 -8.83 -13.70
N THR A 108 6.28 -8.37 -13.99
CA THR A 108 6.63 -6.95 -14.07
C THR A 108 5.93 -6.21 -15.21
N GLU A 109 5.41 -6.95 -16.20
CA GLU A 109 4.64 -6.41 -17.33
C GLU A 109 3.12 -6.59 -17.17
N SER A 110 2.69 -7.28 -16.10
CA SER A 110 1.28 -7.61 -15.88
C SER A 110 0.52 -6.52 -15.13
N PHE A 111 1.23 -5.68 -14.37
CA PHE A 111 0.66 -4.66 -13.50
C PHE A 111 1.16 -3.25 -13.83
N ASN A 112 0.42 -2.24 -13.38
CA ASN A 112 0.72 -0.82 -13.55
C ASN A 112 1.86 -0.30 -12.64
N TRP A 113 3.01 -0.99 -12.57
CA TRP A 113 4.13 -0.64 -11.70
C TRP A 113 4.61 0.81 -11.84
N THR A 114 4.62 1.35 -13.06
CA THR A 114 4.96 2.76 -13.30
C THR A 114 4.04 3.69 -12.51
N ALA A 115 2.73 3.46 -12.54
CA ALA A 115 1.75 4.28 -11.80
C ALA A 115 1.92 4.14 -10.28
N VAL A 116 2.22 2.93 -9.79
CA VAL A 116 2.51 2.70 -8.37
C VAL A 116 3.74 3.50 -7.92
N PHE A 117 4.84 3.45 -8.67
CA PHE A 117 6.05 4.18 -8.31
C PHE A 117 5.92 5.70 -8.50
N ASP A 118 5.18 6.15 -9.51
CA ASP A 118 4.86 7.57 -9.67
C ASP A 118 4.06 8.09 -8.47
N PHE A 119 3.06 7.32 -8.03
CA PHE A 119 2.28 7.67 -6.85
C PHE A 119 3.10 7.62 -5.55
N LEU A 120 4.00 6.63 -5.41
CA LEU A 120 4.94 6.57 -4.30
C LEU A 120 5.82 7.82 -4.21
N ARG A 121 6.29 8.35 -5.34
CA ARG A 121 7.06 9.60 -5.38
C ARG A 121 6.21 10.79 -4.94
N ILE A 122 4.96 10.87 -5.38
CA ILE A 122 4.01 11.92 -4.96
C ILE A 122 3.80 11.85 -3.44
N LEU A 123 3.55 10.67 -2.89
CA LEU A 123 3.36 10.48 -1.45
C LEU A 123 4.62 10.85 -0.66
N SER A 124 5.80 10.41 -1.13
CA SER A 124 7.08 10.75 -0.50
C SER A 124 7.31 12.26 -0.46
N GLN A 125 7.04 12.96 -1.56
CA GLN A 125 7.16 14.42 -1.63
C GLN A 125 6.16 15.13 -0.71
N ALA A 126 4.91 14.66 -0.68
CA ALA A 126 3.86 15.23 0.17
C ALA A 126 4.19 15.08 1.67
N GLU A 127 4.78 13.95 2.07
CA GLU A 127 5.21 13.69 3.46
C GLU A 127 6.63 14.22 3.77
N GLY A 128 7.31 14.86 2.81
CA GLY A 128 8.68 15.36 2.98
C GLY A 128 9.73 14.26 3.19
N TYR A 129 9.41 13.03 2.78
CA TYR A 129 10.27 11.87 2.95
C TYR A 129 11.31 11.78 1.83
N GLN A 130 12.59 11.73 2.21
CA GLN A 130 13.69 11.48 1.29
C GLN A 130 13.85 9.97 1.08
N TRP A 131 13.36 9.49 -0.07
CA TRP A 131 13.45 8.08 -0.43
C TRP A 131 14.90 7.65 -0.67
N THR A 132 15.33 6.57 -0.01
CA THR A 132 16.61 5.90 -0.24
C THR A 132 16.38 4.55 -0.91
N GLN A 133 17.44 3.86 -1.34
CA GLN A 133 17.29 2.51 -1.88
C GLN A 133 16.62 1.60 -0.84
N GLN A 134 15.55 0.92 -1.25
CA GLN A 134 14.79 -0.03 -0.46
C GLN A 134 14.72 -1.36 -1.22
N ASP A 135 14.73 -2.47 -0.48
CA ASP A 135 14.44 -3.79 -1.02
C ASP A 135 13.06 -4.21 -0.52
N PHE A 136 12.25 -4.75 -1.41
CA PHE A 136 10.95 -5.35 -1.11
C PHE A 136 10.84 -6.67 -1.86
N TYR A 137 9.95 -7.51 -1.39
CA TYR A 137 9.84 -8.87 -1.88
C TYR A 137 8.46 -9.12 -2.45
N VAL A 138 8.43 -9.91 -3.52
CA VAL A 138 7.19 -10.29 -4.20
C VAL A 138 7.11 -11.81 -4.20
N VAL A 139 5.96 -12.33 -3.79
CA VAL A 139 5.61 -13.74 -3.98
C VAL A 139 4.52 -13.83 -5.03
N VAL A 140 4.80 -14.56 -6.12
CA VAL A 140 3.87 -14.72 -7.23
C VAL A 140 3.38 -16.16 -7.28
N PHE A 141 2.10 -16.36 -7.01
CA PHE A 141 1.42 -17.64 -7.06
C PHE A 141 0.67 -17.77 -8.38
N ARG A 142 1.13 -18.67 -9.25
CA ARG A 142 0.42 -19.03 -10.49
C ARG A 142 -0.20 -20.40 -10.32
N SER A 143 -1.49 -20.50 -10.58
CA SER A 143 -2.27 -21.72 -10.38
C SER A 143 -3.12 -22.02 -11.61
N ALA A 144 -3.46 -23.29 -11.81
CA ALA A 144 -4.49 -23.74 -12.73
C ALA A 144 -5.48 -24.60 -11.94
N LEU A 145 -6.75 -24.20 -11.91
CA LEU A 145 -7.73 -24.84 -11.05
C LEU A 145 -8.25 -26.13 -11.68
N GLN A 146 -8.18 -27.24 -10.94
CA GLN A 146 -8.80 -28.51 -11.34
C GLN A 146 -10.32 -28.39 -11.48
N ALA A 147 -10.91 -29.22 -12.35
CA ALA A 147 -12.31 -29.10 -12.75
C ALA A 147 -13.31 -29.19 -11.58
N ASP A 148 -13.00 -30.07 -10.63
CA ASP A 148 -13.76 -30.47 -9.45
C ASP A 148 -13.41 -29.69 -8.18
N ALA A 149 -12.50 -28.72 -8.26
CA ALA A 149 -12.11 -27.94 -7.12
C ALA A 149 -13.27 -27.09 -6.57
N ASP A 150 -13.42 -27.11 -5.26
CA ASP A 150 -14.45 -26.39 -4.52
C ASP A 150 -14.07 -24.90 -4.39
N PRO A 151 -14.78 -23.97 -5.07
CA PRO A 151 -14.44 -22.56 -5.06
C PRO A 151 -14.65 -21.92 -3.69
N ASP A 152 -15.66 -22.35 -2.93
CA ASP A 152 -15.99 -21.77 -1.63
C ASP A 152 -14.95 -22.15 -0.58
N ARG A 153 -14.51 -23.42 -0.60
CA ARG A 153 -13.41 -23.86 0.28
C ARG A 153 -12.10 -23.18 -0.06
N LEU A 154 -11.80 -22.96 -1.34
CA LEU A 154 -10.58 -22.25 -1.73
C LEU A 154 -10.62 -20.79 -1.31
N HIS A 155 -11.77 -20.14 -1.46
CA HIS A 155 -11.96 -18.78 -0.98
C HIS A 155 -11.79 -18.68 0.54
N ALA A 156 -12.37 -19.62 1.31
CA ALA A 156 -12.24 -19.65 2.76
C ALA A 156 -10.78 -19.87 3.22
N LEU A 157 -10.04 -20.76 2.54
CA LEU A 157 -8.62 -20.99 2.81
C LEU A 157 -7.79 -19.75 2.51
N ASP A 158 -8.01 -19.13 1.34
CA ASP A 158 -7.32 -17.91 0.94
C ASP A 158 -7.55 -16.76 1.93
N ALA A 159 -8.81 -16.55 2.32
CA ALA A 159 -9.18 -15.55 3.31
C ALA A 159 -8.48 -15.80 4.66
N HIS A 160 -8.45 -17.06 5.13
CA HIS A 160 -7.78 -17.41 6.37
C HIS A 160 -6.27 -17.19 6.30
N SER A 161 -5.61 -17.65 5.22
CA SER A 161 -4.18 -17.42 4.98
C SER A 161 -3.84 -15.93 4.98
N HIS A 162 -4.69 -15.10 4.35
CA HIS A 162 -4.51 -13.65 4.36
C HIS A 162 -4.64 -13.03 5.76
N GLN A 163 -5.61 -13.48 6.57
CA GLN A 163 -5.76 -13.00 7.95
C GLN A 163 -4.51 -13.31 8.78
N GLU A 164 -3.97 -14.52 8.66
CA GLU A 164 -2.75 -14.92 9.34
C GLU A 164 -1.54 -14.10 8.90
N ALA A 165 -1.37 -13.88 7.59
CA ALA A 165 -0.28 -13.04 7.05
C ALA A 165 -0.39 -11.59 7.54
N THR A 166 -1.60 -11.04 7.60
CA THR A 166 -1.86 -9.68 8.12
C THR A 166 -1.52 -9.59 9.61
N ALA A 167 -1.90 -10.59 10.41
CA ALA A 167 -1.63 -10.62 11.84
C ALA A 167 -0.13 -10.76 12.16
N SER A 168 0.58 -11.58 11.37
CA SER A 168 2.02 -11.85 11.55
C SER A 168 2.90 -10.65 11.17
N GLY A 169 2.45 -9.82 10.22
CA GLY A 169 3.13 -8.60 9.81
C GLY A 169 4.12 -8.81 8.65
N GLY A 170 4.59 -7.69 8.11
CA GLY A 170 5.47 -7.66 6.93
C GLY A 170 4.73 -7.66 5.59
N LEU A 171 3.46 -8.06 5.54
CA LEU A 171 2.60 -7.94 4.36
C LEU A 171 2.27 -6.45 4.10
N LEU A 172 2.47 -6.00 2.86
CA LEU A 172 2.15 -4.63 2.41
C LEU A 172 0.95 -4.61 1.47
N LYS A 173 0.77 -5.66 0.66
CA LYS A 173 -0.32 -5.81 -0.30
C LYS A 173 -0.54 -7.28 -0.60
N TYR A 174 -1.81 -7.63 -0.77
CA TYR A 174 -2.26 -8.88 -1.36
C TYR A 174 -3.20 -8.58 -2.53
N TRP A 175 -3.04 -9.33 -3.61
CA TRP A 175 -3.94 -9.23 -4.76
C TRP A 175 -4.13 -10.60 -5.38
N PHE A 176 -5.35 -10.90 -5.80
CA PHE A 176 -5.65 -12.09 -6.61
C PHE A 176 -6.58 -11.73 -7.75
N GLY A 177 -6.34 -12.35 -8.89
CA GLY A 177 -7.14 -12.17 -10.09
C GLY A 177 -8.36 -13.08 -10.14
N THR A 178 -8.96 -13.10 -11.33
CA THR A 178 -10.03 -14.01 -11.72
C THR A 178 -9.45 -15.04 -12.70
N LYS A 179 -9.97 -16.27 -12.63
CA LYS A 179 -9.53 -17.36 -13.50
C LYS A 179 -9.80 -17.04 -14.98
N ASP A 180 -8.85 -17.37 -15.85
CA ASP A 180 -9.05 -17.29 -17.31
C ASP A 180 -9.83 -18.51 -17.86
N GLU A 181 -9.99 -18.58 -19.18
CA GLU A 181 -10.69 -19.67 -19.89
C GLU A 181 -10.05 -21.04 -19.64
N GLU A 182 -8.74 -21.09 -19.38
CA GLU A 182 -7.98 -22.29 -19.03
C GLU A 182 -7.96 -22.56 -17.51
N ARG A 183 -8.78 -21.82 -16.75
CA ARG A 183 -8.88 -21.86 -15.29
C ARG A 183 -7.58 -21.46 -14.58
N ARG A 184 -6.69 -20.71 -15.24
CA ARG A 184 -5.44 -20.21 -14.67
C ARG A 184 -5.68 -18.93 -13.90
N ASN A 185 -4.99 -18.74 -12.78
CA ASN A 185 -5.07 -17.52 -11.99
C ASN A 185 -3.69 -17.11 -11.46
N LEU A 186 -3.60 -15.84 -11.05
CA LEU A 186 -2.46 -15.29 -10.34
C LEU A 186 -2.91 -14.66 -9.02
N ALA A 187 -2.18 -14.97 -7.96
CA ALA A 187 -2.19 -14.20 -6.72
C ALA A 187 -0.77 -13.67 -6.46
N THR A 188 -0.68 -12.51 -5.83
CA THR A 188 0.59 -11.86 -5.49
C THR A 188 0.53 -11.24 -4.12
N CYS A 189 1.66 -11.32 -3.41
CA CYS A 189 1.88 -10.65 -2.14
C CYS A 189 3.15 -9.82 -2.21
N GLU A 190 3.07 -8.59 -1.73
CA GLU A 190 4.21 -7.70 -1.58
C GLU A 190 4.58 -7.60 -0.09
N TYR A 191 5.85 -7.82 0.23
CA TYR A 191 6.37 -7.90 1.60
C TYR A 191 7.53 -6.94 1.83
N SER A 192 7.64 -6.42 3.06
CA SER A 192 8.75 -5.57 3.51
C SER A 192 9.99 -6.35 3.95
N ASP A 193 9.87 -7.65 4.26
CA ASP A 193 10.98 -8.48 4.76
C ASP A 193 10.84 -9.92 4.23
N ALA A 194 11.92 -10.48 3.68
CA ALA A 194 11.99 -11.88 3.24
C ALA A 194 11.69 -12.88 4.37
N ARG A 195 12.00 -12.53 5.63
CA ARG A 195 11.70 -13.39 6.79
C ARG A 195 10.20 -13.54 7.02
N ALA A 196 9.42 -12.52 6.68
CA ALA A 196 7.96 -12.58 6.78
C ALA A 196 7.37 -13.59 5.77
N ILE A 197 8.05 -13.80 4.63
CA ILE A 197 7.65 -14.78 3.61
C ILE A 197 7.86 -16.22 4.09
N LEU A 198 8.95 -16.50 4.80
CA LEU A 198 9.25 -17.86 5.27
C LEU A 198 8.24 -18.39 6.30
N LEU A 199 7.43 -17.51 6.88
CA LEU A 199 6.37 -17.87 7.80
C LEU A 199 5.06 -18.22 7.07
N TYR A 200 4.90 -17.84 5.79
CA TYR A 200 3.62 -17.96 5.07
C TYR A 200 3.78 -18.17 3.56
N VAL A 201 3.21 -19.27 3.07
CA VAL A 201 2.91 -19.48 1.65
C VAL A 201 1.39 -19.35 1.54
N CYS A 202 0.91 -18.26 0.92
CA CYS A 202 -0.52 -18.05 0.63
C CYS A 202 -1.07 -19.11 -0.33
#